data_AF-B4JMQ4-F1
#
_entry.id   AF-B4JMQ4-F1
#
_cell.length_a   1.000
_cell.length_b   1.000
_cell.length_c   1.000
_cell.angle_alpha   90.00
_cell.angle_beta   90.00
_cell.angle_gamma   90.00
#
_symmetry.space_group_name_H-M   'P 1'
#
loop_
_entity.id
_entity.type
_entity.pdbx_description
1 polymer ?
#
loop_
_entity_poly.entity_id
_entity_poly.type
_entity_poly.pdbx_seq_one_letter_code
_entity_poly.pdbx_strand_id
1 'polypeptide(L)'
;MSRYAYSDLILEAFIEFQRSMTMDEIVEYVAEMSDSSACEVRLQVDNTLTAAWLHGFVERDNDLYSLAQKVKRLPSDSNLAYR
;
A
#
# COMPACT_ATOMS: atom_id res chain seq x y z
N MET A 1 17.31 3.08 -12.06
CA MET A 1 16.74 2.27 -10.98
C MET A 1 15.23 2.44 -11.01
N SER A 2 14.50 1.34 -10.83
CA SER A 2 13.07 1.21 -11.11
C SER A 2 12.25 2.21 -10.32
N ARG A 3 11.42 3.00 -11.01
CA ARG A 3 10.52 4.03 -10.46
C ARG A 3 9.42 3.45 -9.54
N TYR A 4 9.38 2.13 -9.38
CA TYR A 4 8.30 1.36 -8.73
C TYR A 4 8.73 0.59 -7.47
N ALA A 5 9.99 0.66 -7.04
CA ALA A 5 10.52 -0.24 -6.00
C ALA A 5 9.75 -0.17 -4.65
N TYR A 6 9.29 1.02 -4.25
CA TYR A 6 8.60 1.18 -2.96
C TYR A 6 7.09 0.98 -3.03
N SER A 7 6.48 1.12 -4.21
CA SER A 7 5.03 0.90 -4.35
C SER A 7 4.65 -0.54 -4.07
N ASP A 8 5.44 -1.49 -4.57
CA ASP A 8 5.22 -2.92 -4.33
C ASP A 8 5.41 -3.27 -2.85
N LEU A 9 6.44 -2.75 -2.20
CA LEU A 9 6.69 -2.95 -0.77
C LEU A 9 5.59 -2.34 0.12
N ILE A 10 5.04 -1.19 -0.25
CA ILE A 10 3.89 -0.59 0.45
C ILE A 10 2.65 -1.49 0.32
N LEU A 11 2.40 -2.03 -0.88
CA LEU A 11 1.29 -2.96 -1.08
C LEU A 11 1.49 -4.26 -0.30
N GLU A 12 2.70 -4.79 -0.28
CA GLU A 12 3.09 -5.98 0.47
C GLU A 12 2.81 -5.80 1.96
N ALA A 13 3.22 -4.65 2.55
CA ALA A 13 2.93 -4.32 3.94
C ALA A 13 1.43 -4.42 4.26
N PHE A 14 0.58 -3.82 3.43
CA PHE A 14 -0.86 -3.88 3.66
C PHE A 14 -1.46 -5.30 3.50
N ILE A 15 -0.90 -6.11 2.61
CA ILE A 15 -1.31 -7.51 2.41
C ILE A 15 -0.87 -8.38 3.58
N GLU A 16 0.32 -8.14 4.12
CA GLU A 16 0.90 -8.90 5.23
C GLU A 16 0.18 -8.59 6.55
N PHE A 17 0.04 -7.32 6.90
CA PHE A 17 -0.55 -6.92 8.18
C PHE A 17 -2.09 -6.93 8.17
N GLN A 18 -2.73 -6.80 7.00
CA GLN A 18 -4.19 -6.82 6.82
C GLN A 18 -4.99 -5.88 7.75
N ARG A 19 -4.35 -4.81 8.25
CA ARG A 19 -4.93 -3.80 9.13
C ARG A 19 -4.55 -2.40 8.67
N SER A 20 -5.17 -1.39 9.28
CA SER A 20 -4.71 -0.02 9.11
C SER A 20 -3.35 0.17 9.78
N MET A 21 -2.48 0.95 9.14
CA MET A 21 -1.10 1.17 9.56
C MET A 21 -0.76 2.66 9.58
N THR A 22 0.10 3.08 10.51
CA THR A 22 0.60 4.46 10.52
C THR A 22 1.63 4.69 9.42
N MET A 23 1.90 5.95 9.09
CA MET A 23 3.01 6.31 8.19
C MET A 23 4.34 5.74 8.68
N ASP A 24 4.60 5.77 10.00
CA ASP A 24 5.86 5.29 10.58
C ASP A 24 5.99 3.78 10.39
N GLU A 25 4.93 3.01 10.64
CA GLU A 25 4.93 1.55 10.43
C GLU A 25 5.22 1.17 8.97
N ILE A 26 4.62 1.88 8.01
CA ILE A 26 4.85 1.62 6.58
C ILE A 26 6.28 1.99 6.18
N VAL A 27 6.80 3.10 6.70
CA VAL A 27 8.17 3.56 6.42
C VAL A 27 9.20 2.60 6.98
N GLU A 28 9.01 2.13 8.21
CA GLU A 28 9.89 1.15 8.86
C GLU A 28 9.92 -0.16 8.07
N TYR A 29 8.74 -0.66 7.66
CA TYR A 29 8.65 -1.86 6.83
C TYR A 29 9.39 -1.71 5.49
N VAL A 30 9.14 -0.62 4.76
CA VAL A 30 9.79 -0.38 3.46
C VAL A 30 11.31 -0.22 3.62
N ALA A 31 11.76 0.46 4.68
CA ALA A 31 13.17 0.62 4.99
C ALA A 31 13.84 -0.74 5.23
N GLU A 32 13.24 -1.59 6.06
CA GLU A 32 13.73 -2.94 6.35
C GLU A 32 13.80 -3.81 5.08
N MET A 33 12.73 -3.85 4.28
CA MET A 33 12.66 -4.68 3.08
C MET A 33 13.54 -4.20 1.93
N SER A 34 13.96 -2.93 1.95
CA SER A 34 14.83 -2.34 0.93
C SER A 34 16.28 -2.13 1.37
N ASP A 35 16.66 -2.63 2.55
CA ASP A 35 17.99 -2.44 3.16
C ASP A 35 18.43 -0.96 3.13
N SER A 36 17.48 -0.06 3.43
CA SER A 36 17.63 1.38 3.40
C SER A 36 17.24 1.98 4.75
N SER A 37 17.65 3.23 5.04
CA SER A 37 17.20 3.89 6.27
C SER A 37 15.78 4.45 6.14
N ALA A 38 15.05 4.52 7.26
CA ALA A 38 13.74 5.15 7.32
C ALA A 38 13.76 6.60 6.81
N CYS A 39 14.84 7.34 7.07
CA CYS A 39 15.01 8.71 6.61
C CYS A 39 15.07 8.81 5.07
N GLU A 40 15.77 7.88 4.41
CA GLU A 40 15.93 7.87 2.96
C GLU A 40 14.62 7.57 2.23
N VAL A 41 13.80 6.66 2.77
CA VAL A 41 12.57 6.21 2.11
C VAL A 41 11.36 7.08 2.46
N ARG A 42 11.38 7.81 3.59
CA ARG A 42 10.24 8.56 4.13
C ARG A 42 9.52 9.42 3.10
N LEU A 43 10.26 10.27 2.39
CA LEU A 43 9.68 11.20 1.43
C LEU A 43 9.01 10.47 0.26
N GLN A 44 9.60 9.37 -0.21
CA GLN A 44 9.04 8.61 -1.33
C GLN A 44 7.80 7.82 -0.89
N VAL A 45 7.82 7.22 0.30
CA VAL A 45 6.66 6.53 0.87
C VAL A 45 5.50 7.50 1.08
N ASP A 46 5.76 8.68 1.65
CA ASP A 46 4.75 9.70 1.88
C ASP A 46 4.10 10.20 0.56
N ASN A 47 4.93 10.52 -0.44
CA ASN A 47 4.44 10.93 -1.76
C ASN A 47 3.59 9.81 -2.42
N THR A 48 4.02 8.55 -2.26
CA THR A 48 3.32 7.40 -2.85
C THR A 48 1.98 7.15 -2.17
N LEU A 49 1.93 7.17 -0.82
CA LEU A 49 0.69 7.02 -0.06
C LEU A 49 -0.27 8.18 -0.31
N THR A 50 0.25 9.40 -0.40
CA THR A 50 -0.55 10.58 -0.76
C THR A 50 -1.18 10.42 -2.14
N ALA A 51 -0.40 10.01 -3.14
CA ALA A 51 -0.94 9.74 -4.47
C ALA A 51 -1.97 8.60 -4.46
N ALA A 52 -1.69 7.50 -3.76
CA ALA A 52 -2.58 6.35 -3.64
C ALA A 52 -3.91 6.73 -2.98
N TRP A 53 -3.88 7.61 -1.97
CA TRP A 53 -5.05 8.15 -1.32
C TRP A 53 -5.87 9.05 -2.26
N LEU A 54 -5.22 9.99 -2.95
CA LEU A 54 -5.89 10.88 -3.92
C LEU A 54 -6.58 10.12 -5.05
N HIS A 55 -6.03 8.96 -5.45
CA HIS A 55 -6.60 8.10 -6.47
C HIS A 55 -7.58 7.05 -5.94
N GLY A 56 -7.80 6.98 -4.61
CA GLY A 56 -8.77 6.07 -3.99
C GLY A 56 -8.32 4.61 -3.89
N PHE A 57 -7.01 4.34 -3.98
CA PHE A 57 -6.44 3.01 -3.72
C PHE A 57 -6.25 2.75 -2.23
N VAL A 58 -5.98 3.80 -1.47
CA VAL A 58 -5.79 3.76 -0.02
C VAL A 58 -6.82 4.69 0.62
N GLU A 59 -7.39 4.24 1.73
CA GLU A 59 -8.21 5.06 2.63
C GLU A 59 -7.32 5.57 3.75
N ARG A 60 -7.51 6.85 4.12
CA ARG A 60 -6.82 7.50 5.24
C ARG A 60 -7.85 7.91 6.29
N ASP A 61 -7.66 7.44 7.52
CA ASP A 61 -8.40 7.86 8.71
C ASP A 61 -7.41 8.43 9.73
N ASN A 62 -7.42 9.75 9.89
CA ASN A 62 -6.41 10.49 10.67
C ASN A 62 -4.97 10.15 10.22
N ASP A 63 -4.23 9.42 11.04
CA ASP A 63 -2.84 9.01 10.81
C ASP A 63 -2.70 7.55 10.35
N LEU A 64 -3.83 6.88 10.11
CA LEU A 64 -3.88 5.48 9.69
C LEU A 64 -4.24 5.38 8.21
N TYR A 65 -3.50 4.51 7.51
CA TYR A 65 -3.69 4.16 6.11
C TYR A 65 -4.15 2.71 5.99
N SER A 66 -5.04 2.42 5.06
CA SER A 66 -5.49 1.05 4.75
C SER A 66 -5.87 0.90 3.29
N LEU A 67 -5.81 -0.31 2.73
CA LEU A 67 -6.28 -0.55 1.36
C LEU A 67 -7.78 -0.31 1.26
N ALA A 68 -8.20 0.49 0.28
CA ALA A 68 -9.60 0.72 0.00
C ALA A 68 -10.29 -0.61 -0.33
N GLN A 69 -11.50 -0.84 0.21
CA GLN A 69 -12.24 -2.11 0.02
C GLN A 69 -12.46 -2.48 -1.46
N LYS A 70 -12.47 -1.50 -2.37
CA LYS A 70 -12.60 -1.73 -3.81
C LYS A 70 -11.40 -2.47 -4.40
N VAL A 71 -10.21 -2.33 -3.82
CA VAL A 71 -8.98 -3.04 -4.23
C VAL A 71 -9.03 -4.52 -3.79
N LYS A 72 -9.75 -4.85 -2.71
CA LYS A 72 -9.91 -6.24 -2.22
C LYS A 72 -10.81 -7.13 -3.09
N ARG A 73 -11.51 -6.58 -4.10
CA ARG A 73 -12.29 -7.36 -5.07
C ARG A 73 -11.64 -7.31 -6.44
N LEU A 74 -10.64 -8.16 -6.65
CA LEU A 74 -10.54 -8.80 -7.97
C LEU A 74 -11.79 -9.68 -8.10
N PRO A 75 -12.62 -9.51 -9.14
CA PRO A 75 -13.73 -10.41 -9.37
C PRO A 75 -13.15 -11.80 -9.68
N SER A 76 -13.41 -12.80 -8.85
CA SER A 76 -13.50 -14.17 -9.35
C SER A 76 -14.81 -14.28 -10.14
N ASP A 77 -14.91 -13.53 -11.24
CA ASP A 77 -15.99 -13.71 -12.21
C ASP A 77 -15.68 -14.95 -13.05
N SER A 78 -15.85 -16.11 -12.43
CA SER A 78 -16.15 -17.36 -13.10
C SER A 78 -17.54 -17.82 -12.67
N ASN A 79 -18.54 -16.97 -12.95
CA ASN A 79 -19.92 -17.39 -12.99
C ASN A 79 -20.56 -16.91 -14.30
N LEU A 80 -20.09 -17.52 -15.40
CA LEU A 80 -20.70 -17.41 -16.70
C LEU A 80 -21.09 -18.81 -17.18
N ALA A 81 -22.41 -19.02 -17.22
CA ALA A 81 -23.19 -20.04 -17.96
C ALA A 81 -23.02 -21.50 -17.48
N TYR A 82 -24.07 -22.30 -17.31
CA TYR A 82 -25.21 -22.46 -18.22
C TYR A 82 -26.52 -22.76 -17.48
N ARG A 83 -27.58 -22.05 -17.92
CA ARG A 83 -28.93 -22.61 -18.02
C ARG A 83 -29.01 -23.53 -19.23
#